data_AF-A0A659XYS9-F1
#
_entry.id   AF-A0A659XYS9-F1
#
_cell.length_a   1.000
_cell.length_b   1.000
_cell.length_c   1.000
_cell.angle_alpha   90.00
_cell.angle_beta   90.00
_cell.angle_gamma   90.00
#
_symmetry.space_group_name_H-M   'P 1'
#
loop_
_entity.id
_entity.type
_entity.pdbx_description
1 polymer ?
#
loop_
_entity_poly.entity_id
_entity_poly.type
_entity_poly.pdbx_seq_one_letter_code
_entity_poly.pdbx_strand_id
1 'polypeptide(L)'
;MTRRAICPPGSGHFAATVGAALAAMAVLLVGFTALAAELPVLTGRVVDNADIIDAATEAALTRKLADFEAKSSDQIVVATVPSLDGEVIEPYANRLFRAWKLGQAGEDNGVLLLVAKNDRKMRIEVGYGLEGTLTDLHTRLIIENDMVPAFRAGDFSGGISKAVDDMVMVLQGNPEELEARGTRNPADSNSVDPIVALFIIVWAMLFLGGLAMAFLPPIFGTKLSPGVYKWLGMTFRYGQRSGRY
;
A
#
# COMPACT_ATOMS: atom_id res chain seq x y z
N MET A 1 -2.61 -81.61 -16.03
CA MET A 1 -2.09 -80.83 -14.87
C MET A 1 -1.75 -79.43 -15.33
N THR A 2 -2.65 -78.48 -15.12
CA THR A 2 -2.55 -77.07 -15.53
C THR A 2 -2.02 -76.23 -14.38
N ARG A 3 -0.78 -75.73 -14.45
CA ARG A 3 -0.26 -74.73 -13.52
C ARG A 3 -0.73 -73.34 -13.98
N ARG A 4 -1.57 -72.69 -13.18
CA ARG A 4 -1.88 -71.25 -13.32
C ARG A 4 -0.67 -70.44 -12.82
N ALA A 5 -0.13 -69.58 -13.68
CA ALA A 5 0.79 -68.53 -13.27
C ALA A 5 0.00 -67.38 -12.64
N ILE A 6 0.37 -66.98 -11.43
CA ILE A 6 -0.16 -65.80 -10.74
C ILE A 6 0.82 -64.66 -11.05
N CYS A 7 0.35 -63.62 -11.74
CA CYS A 7 1.10 -62.39 -11.99
C CYS A 7 0.94 -61.46 -10.76
N PRO A 8 2.01 -60.80 -10.27
CA PRO A 8 1.88 -59.83 -9.19
C PRO A 8 1.31 -58.49 -9.72
N PRO A 9 0.57 -57.72 -8.91
CA PRO A 9 0.02 -56.44 -9.35
C PRO A 9 1.14 -55.38 -9.45
N GLY A 10 1.16 -54.64 -10.55
CA GLY A 10 2.14 -53.60 -10.83
C GLY A 10 2.06 -52.42 -9.86
N SER A 11 3.09 -52.28 -9.01
CA SER A 11 3.24 -51.22 -8.01
C SER A 11 4.12 -50.04 -8.48
N GLY A 12 4.10 -49.71 -9.79
CA GLY A 12 5.08 -48.77 -10.37
C GLY A 12 4.59 -47.33 -10.55
N HIS A 13 3.29 -47.11 -10.75
CA HIS A 13 2.81 -45.81 -11.26
C HIS A 13 2.43 -44.81 -10.16
N PHE A 14 2.08 -45.26 -8.96
CA PHE A 14 1.66 -44.38 -7.86
C PHE A 14 2.82 -43.66 -7.17
N ALA A 15 4.00 -44.29 -7.10
CA ALA A 15 5.17 -43.69 -6.47
C ALA A 15 5.82 -42.59 -7.34
N ALA A 16 5.77 -42.75 -8.67
CA ALA A 16 6.38 -41.82 -9.61
C ALA A 16 5.62 -40.48 -9.72
N THR A 17 4.29 -40.51 -9.63
CA THR A 17 3.45 -39.30 -9.72
C THR A 17 3.52 -38.45 -8.45
N VAL A 18 3.64 -39.08 -7.28
CA VAL A 18 3.83 -38.38 -5.99
C VAL A 18 5.20 -37.69 -5.92
N GLY A 19 6.26 -38.35 -6.42
CA GLY A 19 7.60 -37.77 -6.48
C GLY A 19 7.69 -36.55 -7.40
N ALA A 20 7.04 -36.60 -8.57
CA ALA A 20 6.98 -35.47 -9.50
C ALA A 20 6.17 -34.27 -8.94
N ALA A 21 5.08 -34.52 -8.23
CA ALA A 21 4.28 -33.48 -7.58
C ALA A 21 5.02 -32.80 -6.42
N LEU A 22 5.76 -33.55 -5.60
CA LEU A 22 6.61 -33.00 -4.54
C LEU A 22 7.79 -32.19 -5.09
N ALA A 23 8.40 -32.63 -6.18
CA ALA A 23 9.46 -31.87 -6.86
C ALA A 23 8.93 -30.56 -7.49
N ALA A 24 7.75 -30.60 -8.13
CA ALA A 24 7.13 -29.40 -8.68
C ALA A 24 6.71 -28.40 -7.58
N MET A 25 6.23 -28.88 -6.44
CA MET A 25 5.89 -28.05 -5.29
C MET A 25 7.14 -27.46 -4.61
N ALA A 26 8.25 -28.22 -4.54
CA ALA A 26 9.54 -27.70 -4.08
C ALA A 26 10.12 -26.63 -5.03
N VAL A 27 10.00 -26.80 -6.34
CA VAL A 27 10.42 -25.80 -7.34
C VAL A 27 9.58 -24.53 -7.27
N LEU A 28 8.28 -24.64 -6.96
CA LEU A 28 7.39 -23.48 -6.73
C LEU A 28 7.73 -22.71 -5.44
N LEU A 29 8.25 -23.40 -4.42
CA LEU A 29 8.64 -22.81 -3.13
C LEU A 29 10.01 -22.11 -3.15
N VAL A 30 10.87 -22.40 -4.14
CA VAL A 30 12.22 -21.80 -4.26
C VAL A 30 12.18 -20.38 -4.87
N GLY A 31 11.04 -19.94 -5.39
CA GLY A 31 10.92 -18.68 -6.15
C GLY A 31 10.71 -17.39 -5.36
N PHE A 32 10.62 -17.42 -4.03
CA PHE A 32 10.38 -16.23 -3.18
C PHE A 32 11.51 -16.01 -2.18
N THR A 33 12.74 -15.87 -2.67
CA THR A 33 13.76 -15.17 -1.89
C THR A 33 13.40 -13.68 -1.94
N ALA A 34 12.76 -13.17 -0.88
CA ALA A 34 12.62 -11.73 -0.70
C ALA A 34 14.04 -11.15 -0.65
N LEU A 35 14.48 -10.48 -1.73
CA LEU A 35 15.70 -9.70 -1.69
C LEU A 35 15.44 -8.54 -0.72
N ALA A 36 16.23 -8.50 0.35
CA ALA A 36 16.33 -7.33 1.20
C ALA A 36 17.01 -6.22 0.40
N ALA A 37 16.39 -5.05 0.30
CA ALA A 37 17.02 -3.90 -0.35
C ALA A 37 18.26 -3.46 0.45
N GLU A 38 19.25 -2.92 -0.26
CA GLU A 38 20.45 -2.36 0.37
C GLU A 38 20.09 -1.11 1.19
N LEU A 39 20.69 -0.97 2.37
CA LEU A 39 20.46 0.18 3.24
C LEU A 39 21.47 1.28 2.92
N PRO A 40 21.04 2.55 2.79
CA PRO A 40 21.95 3.67 2.60
C PRO A 40 22.84 3.86 3.84
N VAL A 41 24.02 4.44 3.63
CA VAL A 41 24.95 4.80 4.71
C VAL A 41 24.49 6.12 5.33
N LEU A 42 24.50 6.21 6.66
CA LEU A 42 24.23 7.46 7.36
C LEU A 42 25.39 8.44 7.14
N THR A 43 25.14 9.50 6.38
CA THR A 43 26.11 10.58 6.12
C THR A 43 25.83 11.85 6.90
N GLY A 44 24.62 11.99 7.45
CA GLY A 44 24.19 13.16 8.19
C GLY A 44 22.71 13.10 8.53
N ARG A 45 22.13 14.27 8.85
CA ARG A 45 20.69 14.41 9.18
C ARG A 45 19.78 14.36 7.96
N VAL A 46 20.35 14.58 6.78
CA VAL A 46 19.69 14.37 5.49
C VAL A 46 20.55 13.44 4.66
N VAL A 47 19.94 12.39 4.12
CA VAL A 47 20.56 11.39 3.27
C VAL A 47 19.69 11.28 2.01
N ASP A 48 20.00 12.05 0.97
CA ASP A 48 19.21 12.13 -0.27
C ASP A 48 19.75 11.20 -1.38
N ASN A 49 19.60 9.88 -1.23
CA ASN A 49 20.05 8.94 -2.28
C ASN A 49 19.13 8.93 -3.51
N ALA A 50 17.93 9.51 -3.43
CA ALA A 50 16.98 9.60 -4.54
C ALA A 50 17.15 10.86 -5.42
N ASP A 51 17.99 11.81 -4.99
CA ASP A 51 18.23 13.10 -5.64
C ASP A 51 16.89 13.82 -5.92
N ILE A 52 16.13 14.07 -4.85
CA ILE A 52 14.81 14.71 -4.89
C ILE A 52 14.70 15.98 -4.06
N ILE A 53 15.72 16.29 -3.27
CA ILE A 53 15.80 17.49 -2.44
C ILE A 53 16.79 18.44 -3.11
N ASP A 54 16.36 19.66 -3.41
CA ASP A 54 17.28 20.67 -3.92
C ASP A 54 18.33 21.06 -2.86
N ALA A 55 19.53 21.43 -3.31
CA ALA A 55 20.66 21.69 -2.43
C ALA A 55 20.42 22.80 -1.38
N ALA A 56 19.57 23.79 -1.68
CA ALA A 56 19.25 24.86 -0.73
C ALA A 56 18.37 24.32 0.40
N THR A 57 17.36 23.52 0.05
CA THR A 57 16.49 22.82 1.01
C THR A 57 17.28 21.80 1.84
N GLU A 58 18.15 21.00 1.23
CA GLU A 58 18.98 20.03 1.96
C GLU A 58 19.88 20.72 3.00
N ALA A 59 20.53 21.83 2.62
CA ALA A 59 21.35 22.60 3.54
C ALA A 59 20.53 23.24 4.67
N ALA A 60 19.32 23.74 4.37
CA ALA A 60 18.42 24.31 5.35
C ALA A 60 17.90 23.25 6.34
N LEU A 61 17.50 22.09 5.84
CA LEU A 61 17.08 20.94 6.64
C LEU A 61 18.20 20.46 7.55
N THR A 62 19.40 20.27 7.00
CA THR A 62 20.57 19.80 7.77
C THR A 62 20.87 20.72 8.96
N ARG A 63 20.82 22.04 8.75
CA ARG A 63 21.02 23.03 9.83
C ARG A 63 19.88 23.00 10.84
N LYS A 64 18.63 23.03 10.37
CA LYS A 64 17.43 23.01 11.23
C LYS A 64 17.41 21.78 12.14
N LEU A 65 17.69 20.61 11.58
CA LEU A 65 17.71 19.36 12.32
C LEU A 65 18.88 19.30 13.33
N ALA A 66 20.04 19.87 12.98
CA ALA A 66 21.16 19.98 13.92
C ALA A 66 20.86 20.94 15.08
N ASP A 67 20.25 22.09 14.78
CA ASP A 67 19.85 23.07 15.79
C ASP A 67 18.73 22.53 16.70
N PHE A 68 17.83 21.72 16.16
CA PHE A 68 16.77 21.08 16.93
C PHE A 68 17.34 20.03 17.88
N GLU A 69 18.14 19.09 17.36
CA GLU A 69 18.78 18.03 18.17
C GLU A 69 19.67 18.63 19.27
N ALA A 70 20.36 19.74 19.01
CA ALA A 70 21.16 20.43 20.02
C ALA A 70 20.33 21.06 21.15
N LYS A 71 19.04 21.37 20.91
CA LYS A 71 18.14 22.02 21.88
C LYS A 71 17.28 21.02 22.64
N SER A 72 16.78 19.98 21.99
CA SER A 72 15.83 19.02 22.59
C SER A 72 16.46 17.67 22.90
N SER A 73 17.66 17.37 22.38
CA SER A 73 18.28 16.03 22.32
C SER A 73 17.64 15.03 21.36
N ASP A 74 16.45 15.34 20.83
CA ASP A 74 15.71 14.48 19.91
C ASP A 74 16.35 14.51 18.51
N GLN A 75 16.52 13.32 17.93
CA GLN A 75 17.20 13.16 16.66
C GLN A 75 16.21 12.86 15.54
N ILE A 76 16.06 13.78 14.60
CA ILE A 76 15.29 13.55 13.38
C ILE A 76 16.25 13.40 12.19
N VAL A 77 16.07 12.34 11.40
CA VAL A 77 16.83 12.09 10.17
C VAL A 77 15.88 11.93 9.00
N VAL A 78 16.22 12.56 7.88
CA VAL A 78 15.51 12.42 6.59
C VAL A 78 16.32 11.52 5.68
N ALA A 79 15.69 10.48 5.15
CA ALA A 79 16.26 9.58 4.17
C ALA A 79 15.38 9.51 2.93
N THR A 80 15.97 9.66 1.76
CA THR A 80 15.32 9.36 0.49
C THR A 80 16.06 8.20 -0.17
N VAL A 81 15.31 7.29 -0.78
CA VAL A 81 15.87 6.19 -1.56
C VAL A 81 15.17 6.09 -2.91
N PRO A 82 15.89 5.71 -3.99
CA PRO A 82 15.27 5.53 -5.28
C PRO A 82 14.16 4.48 -5.23
N SER A 83 14.43 3.32 -4.63
CA SER A 83 13.47 2.22 -4.52
C SER A 83 13.70 1.37 -3.27
N LEU A 84 12.67 0.59 -2.91
CA LEU A 84 12.70 -0.47 -1.90
C LEU A 84 12.99 -1.86 -2.50
N ASP A 85 13.25 -1.96 -3.80
CA ASP A 85 13.54 -3.21 -4.52
C ASP A 85 12.49 -4.33 -4.28
N GLY A 86 11.23 -3.95 -4.14
CA GLY A 86 10.11 -4.87 -3.88
C GLY A 86 9.87 -5.18 -2.39
N GLU A 87 10.68 -4.64 -1.48
CA GLU A 87 10.46 -4.71 -0.04
C GLU A 87 9.29 -3.82 0.41
N VAL A 88 8.64 -4.22 1.51
CA VAL A 88 7.60 -3.44 2.18
C VAL A 88 8.28 -2.31 2.98
N ILE A 89 7.68 -1.11 3.02
CA ILE A 89 8.38 0.08 3.56
C ILE A 89 8.58 0.00 5.07
N GLU A 90 7.66 -0.64 5.78
CA GLU A 90 7.67 -0.82 7.23
C GLU A 90 8.89 -1.62 7.73
N PRO A 91 9.14 -2.87 7.26
CA PRO A 91 10.33 -3.62 7.65
C PRO A 91 11.62 -2.94 7.16
N TYR A 92 11.60 -2.29 5.99
CA TYR A 92 12.75 -1.55 5.48
C TYR A 92 13.10 -0.36 6.40
N ALA A 93 12.12 0.47 6.75
CA ALA A 93 12.31 1.63 7.62
C ALA A 93 12.79 1.21 9.02
N ASN A 94 12.20 0.16 9.59
CA ASN A 94 12.63 -0.36 10.89
C ASN A 94 14.07 -0.87 10.85
N ARG A 95 14.45 -1.61 9.80
CA ARG A 95 15.83 -2.06 9.59
C ARG A 95 16.78 -0.87 9.46
N LEU A 96 16.41 0.14 8.68
CA LEU A 96 17.22 1.34 8.49
C LEU A 96 17.42 2.10 9.81
N PHE A 97 16.33 2.34 10.54
CA PHE A 97 16.32 2.98 11.86
C PHE A 97 17.26 2.27 12.84
N ARG A 98 17.17 0.93 12.90
CA ARG A 98 18.02 0.10 13.78
C ARG A 98 19.48 0.04 13.30
N ALA A 99 19.71 -0.02 12.00
CA ALA A 99 21.07 -0.03 11.43
C ALA A 99 21.80 1.27 11.73
N TRP A 100 21.09 2.41 11.65
CA TRP A 100 21.62 3.72 11.97
C TRP A 100 21.65 4.04 13.46
N LYS A 101 20.97 3.24 14.30
CA LYS A 101 20.87 3.44 15.75
C LYS A 101 20.39 4.85 16.09
N LEU A 102 19.30 5.27 15.45
CA LEU A 102 18.76 6.61 15.65
C LEU A 102 18.24 6.79 17.08
N GLY A 103 18.53 7.95 17.65
CA GLY A 103 18.22 8.28 19.05
C GLY A 103 19.35 7.94 20.03
N GLN A 104 19.25 8.48 21.24
CA GLN A 104 20.21 8.22 22.31
C GLN A 104 19.90 6.91 23.02
N ALA A 105 20.95 6.20 23.42
CA ALA A 105 20.82 4.92 24.13
C ALA A 105 20.06 5.12 25.45
N GLY A 106 18.91 4.45 25.60
CA GLY A 106 18.06 4.51 26.78
C GLY A 106 16.97 5.60 26.73
N GLU A 107 17.10 6.60 25.86
CA GLU A 107 16.06 7.61 25.63
C GLU A 107 15.18 7.24 24.43
N ASP A 108 15.71 6.48 23.46
CA ASP A 108 14.99 6.05 22.24
C ASP A 108 14.32 7.22 21.50
N ASN A 109 14.97 8.38 21.48
CA ASN A 109 14.45 9.64 20.99
C ASN A 109 14.81 9.96 19.52
N GLY A 110 14.79 8.93 18.69
CA GLY A 110 15.04 9.01 17.25
C GLY A 110 13.76 9.08 16.41
N VAL A 111 13.80 9.77 15.28
CA VAL A 111 12.74 9.79 14.26
C VAL A 111 13.38 9.67 12.88
N LEU A 112 12.83 8.82 12.04
CA LEU A 112 13.23 8.67 10.63
C LEU A 112 12.06 9.04 9.72
N LEU A 113 12.25 10.06 8.89
CA LEU A 113 11.39 10.30 7.74
C LEU A 113 12.00 9.61 6.52
N LEU A 114 11.35 8.56 6.02
CA LEU A 114 11.79 7.80 4.85
C LEU A 114 10.87 8.08 3.65
N VAL A 115 11.47 8.36 2.50
CA VAL A 115 10.79 8.50 1.21
C VAL A 115 11.40 7.54 0.18
N ALA A 116 10.59 6.64 -0.37
CA ALA A 116 10.96 5.79 -1.49
C ALA A 116 10.30 6.30 -2.78
N LYS A 117 11.09 6.99 -3.62
CA LYS A 117 10.60 7.78 -4.76
C LYS A 117 9.86 6.93 -5.78
N ASN A 118 10.48 5.86 -6.29
CA ASN A 118 9.92 5.04 -7.37
C ASN A 118 8.74 4.19 -6.88
N ASP A 119 8.77 3.79 -5.62
CA ASP A 119 7.69 3.06 -4.95
C ASP A 119 6.50 3.97 -4.60
N ARG A 120 6.69 5.30 -4.59
CA ARG A 120 5.73 6.31 -4.12
C ARG A 120 5.23 6.00 -2.70
N LYS A 121 6.14 5.53 -1.85
CA LYS A 121 5.86 5.23 -0.44
C LYS A 121 6.66 6.17 0.45
N MET A 122 6.07 6.52 1.58
CA MET A 122 6.73 7.31 2.62
C MET A 122 6.32 6.79 3.98
N ARG A 123 7.21 6.92 4.96
CA ARG A 123 6.98 6.45 6.33
C ARG A 123 7.73 7.34 7.31
N ILE A 124 7.10 7.58 8.45
CA ILE A 124 7.77 8.14 9.62
C ILE A 124 7.90 7.00 10.64
N GLU A 125 9.14 6.62 10.96
CA GLU A 125 9.43 5.67 12.03
C GLU A 125 9.84 6.47 13.27
N VAL A 126 9.19 6.21 14.40
CA VAL A 126 9.36 6.94 15.65
C VAL A 126 9.95 5.99 16.69
N GLY A 127 10.96 6.43 17.43
CA GLY A 127 11.51 5.70 18.55
C GLY A 127 10.60 5.74 19.77
N TYR A 128 10.68 4.72 20.61
CA TYR A 128 9.76 4.49 21.72
C TYR A 128 9.64 5.69 22.68
N GLY A 129 10.73 6.42 22.92
CA GLY A 129 10.74 7.60 23.80
C GLY A 129 9.88 8.76 23.30
N LEU A 130 9.56 8.79 22.00
CA LEU A 130 8.80 9.87 21.36
C LEU A 130 7.39 9.47 20.94
N GLU A 131 6.99 8.21 21.03
CA GLU A 131 5.66 7.74 20.59
C GLU A 131 4.50 8.42 21.35
N GLY A 132 4.73 8.84 22.59
CA GLY A 132 3.75 9.61 23.37
C GLY A 132 3.53 11.04 22.89
N THR A 133 4.53 11.62 22.22
CA THR A 133 4.51 13.00 21.71
C THR A 133 4.21 13.03 20.21
N LEU A 134 4.99 12.29 19.42
CA LEU A 134 4.79 12.10 17.98
C LEU A 134 4.04 10.78 17.74
N THR A 135 2.74 10.84 17.93
CA THR A 135 1.83 9.68 17.82
C THR A 135 1.59 9.23 16.37
N ASP A 136 1.03 8.03 16.19
CA ASP A 136 0.57 7.54 14.89
C ASP A 136 -0.38 8.53 14.19
N LEU A 137 -1.30 9.14 14.95
CA LEU A 137 -2.19 10.18 14.42
C LEU A 137 -1.41 11.36 13.85
N HIS A 138 -0.40 11.86 14.57
CA HIS A 138 0.43 12.97 14.11
C HIS A 138 1.18 12.60 12.83
N THR A 139 1.85 11.45 12.80
CA THR A 139 2.59 11.01 11.60
C THR A 139 1.68 10.85 10.38
N ARG A 140 0.48 10.31 10.57
CA ARG A 140 -0.53 10.18 9.51
C ARG A 140 -0.96 11.55 8.99
N LEU A 141 -1.26 12.49 9.89
CA LEU A 141 -1.64 13.85 9.49
C LEU A 141 -0.53 14.58 8.72
N ILE A 142 0.73 14.44 9.16
CA ILE A 142 1.89 15.02 8.46
C ILE A 142 1.99 14.48 7.03
N ILE A 143 1.88 13.17 6.87
CA ILE A 143 1.96 12.54 5.54
C ILE A 143 0.79 13.00 4.66
N GLU A 144 -0.44 12.96 5.17
CA GLU A 144 -1.65 13.25 4.38
C GLU A 144 -1.80 14.74 4.04
N ASN A 145 -1.45 15.65 4.96
CA ASN A 145 -1.67 17.09 4.78
C ASN A 145 -0.54 17.79 4.03
N ASP A 146 0.70 17.33 4.18
CA ASP A 146 1.86 18.01 3.59
C ASP A 146 2.50 17.19 2.49
N MET A 147 2.88 15.95 2.77
CA MET A 147 3.70 15.16 1.85
C MET A 147 2.91 14.71 0.62
N VAL A 148 1.75 14.08 0.82
CA VAL A 148 0.89 13.57 -0.26
C VAL A 148 0.53 14.66 -1.28
N PRO A 149 -0.04 15.83 -0.89
CA PRO A 149 -0.38 16.87 -1.85
C PRO A 149 0.85 17.48 -2.51
N ALA A 150 1.95 17.69 -1.78
CA ALA A 150 3.18 18.26 -2.36
C ALA A 150 3.80 17.30 -3.39
N PHE A 151 3.87 16.00 -3.09
CA PHE A 151 4.43 15.00 -4.00
C PHE A 151 3.56 14.81 -5.25
N ARG A 152 2.23 14.91 -5.10
CA ARG A 152 1.30 14.96 -6.25
C ARG A 152 1.56 16.16 -7.16
N ALA A 153 1.98 17.29 -6.59
CA ALA A 153 2.37 18.48 -7.33
C ALA A 153 3.83 18.46 -7.84
N GLY A 154 4.60 17.41 -7.52
CA GLY A 154 6.03 17.30 -7.86
C GLY A 154 6.97 18.11 -6.96
N ASP A 155 6.45 18.71 -5.88
CA ASP A 155 7.22 19.49 -4.91
C ASP A 155 7.73 18.60 -3.75
N PHE A 156 8.77 17.81 -4.02
CA PHE A 156 9.35 16.91 -3.02
C PHE A 156 10.05 17.68 -1.89
N SER A 157 10.88 18.66 -2.24
CA SER A 157 11.55 19.55 -1.28
C SER A 157 10.56 20.22 -0.32
N GLY A 158 9.51 20.85 -0.85
CA GLY A 158 8.52 21.54 -0.05
C GLY A 158 7.71 20.59 0.84
N GLY A 159 7.33 19.42 0.33
CA GLY A 159 6.65 18.39 1.12
C GLY A 159 7.50 17.87 2.29
N ILE A 160 8.77 17.56 2.04
CA ILE A 160 9.70 17.10 3.08
C ILE A 160 10.00 18.21 4.09
N SER A 161 10.20 19.45 3.64
CA SER A 161 10.45 20.58 4.55
C SER A 161 9.28 20.82 5.50
N LYS A 162 8.05 20.83 4.99
CA LYS A 162 6.85 20.99 5.82
C LYS A 162 6.67 19.85 6.79
N ALA A 163 6.88 18.61 6.34
CA ALA A 163 6.82 17.46 7.22
C ALA A 163 7.82 17.56 8.39
N VAL A 164 9.05 18.02 8.11
CA VAL A 164 10.05 18.29 9.16
C VAL A 164 9.63 19.41 10.09
N ASP A 165 9.05 20.49 9.58
CA ASP A 165 8.53 21.59 10.39
C ASP A 165 7.44 21.12 11.35
N ASP A 166 6.52 20.29 10.88
CA ASP A 166 5.45 19.74 11.69
C ASP A 166 5.95 18.73 12.72
N MET A 167 6.91 17.86 12.37
CA MET A 167 7.56 16.98 13.35
C MET A 167 8.23 17.78 14.46
N VAL A 168 8.98 18.84 14.12
CA VAL A 168 9.61 19.73 15.11
C VAL A 168 8.56 20.43 15.98
N MET A 169 7.47 20.92 15.38
CA MET A 169 6.39 21.59 16.09
C MET A 169 5.73 20.68 17.13
N VAL A 170 5.42 19.44 16.74
CA VAL A 170 4.82 18.42 17.61
C VAL A 170 5.78 18.04 18.74
N LEU A 171 7.05 17.78 18.43
CA LEU A 171 8.05 17.43 19.44
C LEU A 171 8.37 18.57 20.41
N GLN A 172 8.15 19.83 20.00
CA GLN A 172 8.19 20.99 20.90
C GLN A 172 6.93 21.17 21.75
N GLY A 173 5.96 20.25 21.63
CA GLY A 173 4.74 20.24 22.44
C GLY A 173 3.62 21.16 21.92
N ASN A 174 3.60 21.49 20.62
CA ASN A 174 2.55 22.33 20.02
C ASN A 174 1.76 21.60 18.91
N PRO A 175 1.13 20.42 19.18
CA PRO A 175 0.44 19.64 18.15
C PRO A 175 -0.88 20.27 17.66
N GLU A 176 -1.41 21.29 18.34
CA GLU A 176 -2.78 21.76 18.15
C GLU A 176 -3.03 22.30 16.73
N GLU A 177 -2.04 22.98 16.13
CA GLU A 177 -2.19 23.50 14.76
C GLU A 177 -2.25 22.37 13.74
N LEU A 178 -1.44 21.31 13.91
CA LEU A 178 -1.47 20.13 13.05
C LEU A 178 -2.84 19.43 13.12
N GLU A 179 -3.36 19.22 14.33
CA GLU A 179 -4.68 18.61 14.54
C GLU A 179 -5.82 19.48 14.00
N ALA A 180 -5.73 20.80 14.19
CA ALA A 180 -6.70 21.76 13.64
C ALA A 180 -6.69 21.78 12.11
N ARG A 181 -5.52 21.60 11.46
CA ARG A 181 -5.44 21.41 10.01
C ARG A 181 -6.09 20.10 9.57
N GLY A 182 -5.82 18.99 10.28
CA GLY A 182 -6.46 17.69 10.02
C GLY A 182 -7.98 17.72 10.15
N THR A 183 -8.52 18.51 11.08
CA THR A 183 -9.97 18.67 11.26
C THR A 183 -10.59 19.54 10.15
N ARG A 184 -9.87 20.56 9.66
CA ARG A 184 -10.33 21.44 8.56
C ARG A 184 -10.33 20.73 7.21
N ASN A 185 -9.32 19.89 6.97
CA ASN A 185 -9.17 19.10 5.75
C ASN A 185 -9.18 17.61 6.11
N PRO A 186 -10.35 17.03 6.43
CA PRO A 186 -10.42 15.59 6.64
C PRO A 186 -9.92 14.89 5.37
N ALA A 187 -8.92 14.01 5.54
CA ALA A 187 -8.40 13.22 4.44
C ALA A 187 -9.57 12.49 3.77
N ASP A 188 -9.80 12.79 2.49
CA ASP A 188 -10.88 12.22 1.70
C ASP A 188 -10.51 10.78 1.31
N SER A 189 -10.52 9.89 2.31
CA SER A 189 -10.14 8.49 2.23
C SER A 189 -11.07 7.64 1.35
N ASN A 190 -12.17 8.23 0.87
CA ASN A 190 -13.19 7.57 0.05
C ASN A 190 -13.31 8.13 -1.37
N SER A 191 -12.39 9.01 -1.79
CA SER A 191 -12.38 9.51 -3.17
C SER A 191 -11.93 8.42 -4.14
N VAL A 192 -12.87 7.58 -4.58
CA VAL A 192 -12.67 6.71 -5.73
C VAL A 192 -12.38 7.61 -6.92
N ASP A 193 -11.20 7.49 -7.51
CA ASP A 193 -10.77 8.26 -8.69
C ASP A 193 -11.92 8.25 -9.73
N PRO A 194 -12.37 9.40 -10.25
CA PRO A 194 -13.43 9.47 -11.25
C PRO A 194 -13.22 8.52 -12.43
N ILE A 195 -11.97 8.26 -12.81
CA ILE A 195 -11.60 7.29 -13.85
C ILE A 195 -11.86 5.85 -13.39
N VAL A 196 -11.52 5.52 -12.15
CA VAL A 196 -11.80 4.21 -11.55
C VAL A 196 -13.30 4.02 -11.34
N ALA A 197 -14.02 5.05 -10.90
CA ALA A 197 -15.47 5.02 -10.78
C ALA A 197 -16.14 4.80 -12.14
N LEU A 198 -15.70 5.54 -13.18
CA LEU A 198 -16.18 5.33 -14.56
C LEU A 198 -15.87 3.92 -15.05
N PHE A 199 -14.66 3.42 -14.78
CA PHE A 199 -14.27 2.05 -15.11
C PHE A 199 -15.21 1.02 -14.45
N ILE A 200 -15.44 1.12 -13.15
CA ILE A 200 -16.36 0.22 -12.42
C ILE A 200 -17.78 0.33 -12.99
N ILE A 201 -18.27 1.53 -13.28
CA ILE A 201 -19.60 1.76 -13.85
C ILE A 201 -19.73 1.11 -15.23
N VAL A 202 -18.74 1.28 -16.10
CA VAL A 202 -18.72 0.68 -17.45
C VAL A 202 -18.69 -0.85 -17.37
N TRP A 203 -17.82 -1.41 -16.53
CA TRP A 203 -17.73 -2.86 -16.34
C TRP A 203 -18.99 -3.44 -15.68
N ALA A 204 -19.56 -2.76 -14.70
CA ALA A 204 -20.85 -3.12 -14.11
C ALA A 204 -21.95 -3.11 -15.18
N MET A 205 -22.03 -2.09 -16.04
CA MET A 205 -23.01 -2.08 -17.14
C MET A 205 -22.82 -3.24 -18.13
N LEU A 206 -21.58 -3.60 -18.46
CA LEU A 206 -21.29 -4.70 -19.39
C LEU A 206 -21.62 -6.08 -18.79
N PHE A 207 -21.29 -6.32 -17.52
CA PHE A 207 -21.46 -7.64 -16.88
C PHE A 207 -22.82 -7.80 -16.20
N LEU A 208 -23.36 -6.74 -15.59
CA LEU A 208 -24.68 -6.76 -14.95
C LEU A 208 -25.81 -6.36 -15.90
N GLY A 209 -25.56 -5.64 -16.99
CA GLY A 209 -26.62 -5.24 -17.94
C GLY A 209 -27.32 -6.42 -18.61
N GLY A 210 -26.58 -7.48 -18.96
CA GLY A 210 -27.16 -8.71 -19.50
C GLY A 210 -27.98 -9.51 -18.47
N LEU A 211 -27.54 -9.52 -17.21
CA LEU A 211 -28.23 -10.21 -16.11
C LEU A 211 -29.50 -9.44 -15.67
N ALA A 212 -29.40 -8.11 -15.62
CA ALA A 212 -30.51 -7.21 -15.31
C ALA A 212 -31.70 -7.43 -16.25
N MET A 213 -31.44 -7.63 -17.54
CA MET A 213 -32.49 -7.92 -18.53
C MET A 213 -33.15 -9.30 -18.36
N ALA A 214 -32.55 -10.23 -17.61
CA ALA A 214 -33.16 -11.52 -17.30
C ALA A 214 -34.17 -11.43 -16.13
N PHE A 215 -33.99 -10.50 -15.19
CA PHE A 215 -34.78 -10.43 -13.95
C PHE A 215 -35.64 -9.17 -13.81
N LEU A 216 -35.25 -8.05 -14.44
CA LEU A 216 -35.98 -6.77 -14.31
C LEU A 216 -37.33 -6.74 -15.02
N PRO A 217 -37.51 -7.28 -16.26
CA PRO A 217 -38.81 -7.23 -16.92
C PRO A 217 -39.93 -7.97 -16.16
N PRO A 218 -39.69 -9.14 -15.50
CA PRO A 218 -40.68 -9.76 -14.63
C PRO A 218 -41.05 -8.99 -13.37
N ILE A 219 -40.14 -8.17 -12.84
CA ILE A 219 -40.33 -7.41 -11.58
C ILE A 219 -40.94 -6.03 -11.83
N PHE A 220 -40.47 -5.32 -12.86
CA PHE A 220 -40.81 -3.91 -13.13
C PHE A 220 -41.58 -3.70 -14.45
N GLY A 221 -41.72 -4.74 -15.28
CA GLY A 221 -42.46 -4.69 -16.54
C GLY A 221 -43.97 -4.91 -16.36
N THR A 222 -44.74 -4.45 -17.35
CA THR A 222 -46.17 -4.76 -17.42
C THR A 222 -46.35 -6.17 -17.97
N LYS A 223 -47.09 -7.01 -17.24
CA LYS A 223 -47.41 -8.37 -17.67
C LYS A 223 -48.48 -8.32 -18.76
N LEU A 224 -48.16 -8.82 -19.95
CA LEU A 224 -49.08 -8.85 -21.09
C LEU A 224 -49.79 -10.20 -21.24
N SER A 225 -49.07 -11.29 -20.99
CA SER A 225 -49.62 -12.66 -20.99
C SER A 225 -48.77 -13.56 -20.09
N PRO A 226 -49.15 -14.83 -19.83
CA PRO A 226 -48.30 -15.75 -19.09
C PRO A 226 -46.91 -15.85 -19.74
N GLY A 227 -45.85 -15.57 -18.97
CA GLY A 227 -44.47 -15.56 -19.44
C GLY A 227 -44.06 -14.38 -20.32
N VAL A 228 -44.93 -13.38 -20.57
CA VAL A 228 -44.60 -12.24 -21.46
C VAL A 228 -44.76 -10.91 -20.73
N TYR A 229 -43.69 -10.13 -20.74
CA TYR A 229 -43.58 -8.85 -20.05
C TYR A 229 -43.13 -7.75 -21.00
N LYS A 230 -43.69 -6.55 -20.87
CA LYS A 230 -43.25 -5.35 -21.59
C LYS A 230 -42.55 -4.41 -20.63
N TRP A 231 -41.32 -4.02 -20.96
CA TRP A 231 -40.52 -3.12 -20.14
C TRP A 231 -39.62 -2.27 -21.04
N LEU A 232 -39.53 -0.97 -20.76
CA LEU A 232 -38.77 0.00 -21.58
C LEU A 232 -39.07 -0.09 -23.09
N GLY A 233 -40.35 -0.27 -23.45
CA GLY A 233 -40.80 -0.35 -24.85
C GLY A 233 -40.53 -1.69 -25.55
N MET A 234 -39.74 -2.58 -24.94
CA MET A 234 -39.40 -3.91 -25.46
C MET A 234 -40.27 -4.99 -24.82
N THR A 235 -40.50 -6.09 -25.54
CA THR A 235 -41.25 -7.26 -25.05
C THR A 235 -40.33 -8.44 -24.82
N PHE A 236 -40.40 -9.04 -23.63
CA PHE A 236 -39.57 -10.15 -23.19
C PHE A 236 -40.44 -11.38 -22.95
N ARG A 237 -40.02 -12.54 -23.49
CA ARG A 237 -40.72 -13.82 -23.33
C ARG A 237 -39.85 -14.77 -22.52
N TYR A 238 -40.39 -15.26 -21.40
CA TYR A 238 -39.76 -16.20 -20.50
C TYR A 238 -40.59 -17.49 -20.49
N GLY A 239 -39.98 -18.59 -20.93
CA GLY A 239 -40.57 -19.93 -20.93
C GLY A 239 -41.24 -20.35 -22.25
N GLN A 240 -40.54 -21.13 -23.05
CA GLN A 240 -40.88 -22.54 -23.31
C GLN A 240 -39.68 -23.21 -23.99
N ARG A 241 -39.11 -24.21 -23.32
CA ARG A 241 -38.15 -25.16 -23.87
C ARG A 241 -38.79 -25.77 -25.11
N SER A 242 -38.18 -25.62 -26.29
CA SER A 242 -38.63 -26.30 -27.50
C SER A 242 -38.42 -27.81 -27.32
N GLY A 243 -39.46 -28.52 -26.89
CA GLY A 243 -39.53 -29.96 -27.00
C GLY A 243 -39.56 -30.32 -28.48
N ARG A 244 -38.40 -30.65 -29.04
CA ARG A 244 -38.30 -31.38 -30.31
C ARG A 244 -38.67 -32.84 -30.01
N TYR A 245 -39.82 -33.28 -30.52
CA TYR A 245 -39.94 -34.62 -31.07
C TYR A 245 -39.67 -34.50 -32.57
#